data_AF-A0A450WGW8-F1
#
_entry.id   AF-A0A450WGW8-F1
#
_cell.length_a   1.000
_cell.length_b   1.000
_cell.length_c   1.000
_cell.angle_alpha   90.00
_cell.angle_beta   90.00
_cell.angle_gamma   90.00
#
_symmetry.space_group_name_H-M   'P 1'
#
loop_
_entity.id
_entity.type
_entity.pdbx_description
1 polymer ?
#
loop_
_entity_poly.entity_id
_entity_poly.type
_entity_poly.pdbx_seq_one_letter_code
_entity_poly.pdbx_strand_id
1 'polypeptide(L)'
;MNQCSKPNPAGSKEMAERLGEERRRLGLNPRQMAKRLNMEIANYVQLELRERGMDATRLAGLARHGVDIGYVLSGVSTTEEREFMREFKESRPIAQLAATDLLADAAA
;
A
#
# COMPACT_ATOMS: atom_id res chain seq x y z
N MET A 1 17.36 6.08 31.10
CA MET A 1 16.68 5.08 30.25
C MET A 1 16.36 5.78 28.94
N ASN A 2 17.23 5.62 27.95
CA ASN A 2 17.18 6.41 26.71
C ASN A 2 16.27 5.73 25.71
N GLN A 3 15.24 6.43 25.23
CA GLN A 3 14.87 6.38 23.82
C GLN A 3 14.57 7.82 23.37
N CYS A 4 15.57 8.47 22.80
CA CYS A 4 15.40 9.64 21.97
C CYS A 4 14.61 9.20 20.73
N SER A 5 13.32 9.54 20.66
CA SER A 5 12.61 9.51 19.38
C SER A 5 13.16 10.68 18.55
N LYS A 6 14.14 10.39 17.69
CA LYS A 6 14.65 11.38 16.73
C LYS A 6 13.57 11.57 15.66
N PRO A 7 13.21 12.81 15.28
CA PRO A 7 12.35 13.01 14.12
C PRO A 7 13.03 12.42 12.88
N ASN A 8 12.27 11.59 12.17
CA ASN A 8 12.72 10.93 10.94
C ASN A 8 13.02 12.01 9.88
N PRO A 9 14.19 11.99 9.19
CA PRO A 9 14.50 13.02 8.23
C PRO A 9 13.49 12.99 7.08
N ALA A 10 13.06 14.17 6.66
CA ALA A 10 12.00 14.42 5.70
C ALA A 10 12.03 13.44 4.52
N GLY A 11 11.03 12.56 4.45
CA GLY A 11 10.77 11.71 3.29
C GLY A 11 10.46 10.25 3.60
N SER A 12 10.92 9.68 4.71
CA SER A 12 10.60 8.28 5.07
C SER A 12 9.47 8.22 6.09
N LYS A 13 8.27 7.83 5.64
CA LYS A 13 7.14 7.56 6.52
C LYS A 13 7.36 6.25 7.27
N GLU A 14 6.87 6.10 8.50
CA GLU A 14 6.92 4.82 9.21
C GLU A 14 5.86 3.86 8.62
N MET A 15 6.10 2.54 8.68
CA MET A 15 5.13 1.53 8.19
C MET A 15 3.79 1.64 8.94
N ALA A 16 3.85 1.98 10.24
CA ALA A 16 2.69 2.22 11.08
C ALA A 16 1.76 3.30 10.50
N GLU A 17 2.35 4.41 10.05
CA GLU A 17 1.61 5.52 9.45
C GLU A 17 0.98 5.12 8.11
N ARG A 18 1.71 4.40 7.27
CA ARG A 18 1.22 3.90 5.98
C ARG A 18 0.10 2.89 6.15
N LEU A 19 0.15 2.04 7.17
CA LEU A 19 -0.95 1.15 7.53
C LEU A 19 -2.22 1.95 7.87
N GLY A 20 -2.07 3.06 8.61
CA GLY A 20 -3.17 3.98 8.91
C GLY A 20 -3.76 4.65 7.67
N GLU A 21 -2.93 4.97 6.67
CA GLU A 21 -3.38 5.49 5.38
C GLU A 21 -4.17 4.47 4.59
N GLU A 22 -3.67 3.24 4.49
CA GLU A 22 -4.37 2.16 3.80
C GLU A 22 -5.72 1.86 4.45
N ARG A 23 -5.79 1.86 5.78
CA ARG A 23 -7.06 1.74 6.48
C ARG A 23 -8.02 2.88 6.10
N ARG A 24 -7.54 4.13 6.05
CA ARG A 24 -8.36 5.29 5.65
C ARG A 24 -8.79 5.19 4.18
N ARG A 25 -7.92 4.72 3.28
CA ARG A 25 -8.22 4.46 1.87
C ARG A 25 -9.34 3.45 1.71
N LEU A 26 -9.41 2.45 2.58
CA LEU A 26 -10.48 1.46 2.62
C LEU A 26 -11.78 1.98 3.27
N GLY A 27 -11.82 3.24 3.72
CA GLY A 27 -12.98 3.84 4.38
C GLY A 27 -13.28 3.27 5.77
N LEU A 28 -12.28 2.65 6.42
CA LEU A 28 -12.47 1.95 7.69
C LEU A 28 -11.96 2.77 8.88
N ASN A 29 -12.68 2.69 9.99
CA ASN A 29 -12.16 3.11 11.29
C ASN A 29 -11.36 1.95 11.95
N PRO A 30 -10.52 2.21 12.97
CA PRO A 30 -9.71 1.18 13.61
C PRO A 30 -10.51 0.00 14.17
N ARG A 31 -11.72 0.27 14.70
CA ARG A 31 -12.62 -0.77 15.23
C ARG A 31 -13.11 -1.70 14.11
N GLN A 32 -13.50 -1.16 12.97
CA GLN A 32 -13.97 -1.92 11.82
C GLN A 32 -12.84 -2.77 11.24
N MET A 33 -11.63 -2.23 11.15
CA MET A 33 -10.48 -2.97 10.65
C MET A 33 -10.08 -4.11 11.61
N ALA A 34 -10.00 -3.83 12.91
CA ALA A 34 -9.73 -4.85 13.92
C ALA A 34 -10.75 -5.99 13.88
N LYS A 35 -12.05 -5.67 13.71
CA LYS A 35 -13.11 -6.67 13.52
C LYS A 35 -12.90 -7.53 12.27
N ARG A 36 -12.47 -6.93 11.15
CA ARG A 36 -12.16 -7.69 9.92
C ARG A 36 -11.01 -8.66 10.11
N LEU A 37 -9.98 -8.25 10.84
CA LEU A 37 -8.80 -9.05 11.16
C LEU A 37 -9.02 -10.06 12.30
N ASN A 38 -10.24 -10.15 12.83
CA ASN A 38 -10.57 -10.97 14.01
C ASN A 38 -9.60 -10.73 15.18
N MET A 39 -9.32 -9.46 15.48
CA MET A 39 -8.39 -9.06 16.53
C MET A 39 -8.99 -7.98 17.43
N GLU A 40 -8.45 -7.89 18.65
CA GLU A 40 -8.78 -6.81 19.57
C GLU A 40 -8.34 -5.46 19.03
N ILE A 41 -9.16 -4.43 19.26
CA ILE A 41 -8.88 -3.06 18.80
C ILE A 41 -7.56 -2.53 19.36
N ALA A 42 -7.24 -2.87 20.61
CA ALA A 42 -5.99 -2.47 21.26
C ALA A 42 -4.76 -3.03 20.51
N ASN A 43 -4.85 -4.27 20.03
CA ASN A 43 -3.78 -4.89 19.26
C ASN A 43 -3.63 -4.20 17.90
N TYR A 44 -4.73 -3.85 17.24
CA TYR A 44 -4.69 -3.13 15.97
C TYR A 44 -4.07 -1.72 16.12
N VAL A 45 -4.45 -0.99 17.17
CA VAL A 45 -3.88 0.33 17.47
C VAL A 45 -2.39 0.26 17.75
N GLN A 46 -1.89 -0.83 18.36
CA GLN A 46 -0.45 -1.03 18.54
C GLN A 46 0.30 -1.24 17.22
N LEU A 47 -0.35 -1.83 16.21
CA LEU A 47 0.22 -1.95 14.86
C LEU A 47 0.36 -0.58 14.20
N GLU A 48 -0.65 0.29 14.32
CA GLU A 48 -0.63 1.65 13.73
C GLU A 48 0.27 2.65 14.47
N LEU A 49 0.66 2.37 15.73
CA LEU A 49 1.45 3.30 16.53
C LEU A 49 2.91 2.89 16.74
N ARG A 50 3.23 1.60 16.70
CA ARG A 50 4.55 1.09 17.14
C ARG A 50 5.10 -0.04 16.28
N GLU A 51 4.43 -0.37 15.18
CA GLU A 51 4.78 -1.49 14.29
C GLU A 51 4.91 -2.84 15.03
N ARG A 52 4.35 -2.93 16.24
CA ARG A 52 4.69 -3.99 17.19
C ARG A 52 4.00 -5.28 16.77
N GLY A 53 4.80 -6.25 16.33
CA GLY A 53 4.31 -7.55 15.93
C GLY A 53 3.71 -7.56 14.52
N MET A 54 4.24 -6.77 13.60
CA MET A 54 3.87 -6.83 12.19
C MET A 54 4.59 -8.01 11.50
N ASP A 55 4.20 -9.24 11.85
CA ASP A 55 4.75 -10.46 11.25
C ASP A 55 4.11 -10.79 9.89
N ALA A 56 4.72 -11.73 9.16
CA ALA A 56 4.24 -12.15 7.84
C ALA A 56 2.79 -12.68 7.86
N THR A 57 2.36 -13.33 8.96
CA THR A 57 0.99 -13.84 9.10
C THR A 57 -0.02 -12.71 9.21
N ARG A 58 0.28 -11.68 9.99
CA ARG A 58 -0.55 -10.48 10.14
C ARG A 58 -0.57 -9.65 8.87
N LEU A 59 0.57 -9.50 8.20
CA LEU A 59 0.65 -8.85 6.89
C LEU A 59 -0.20 -9.59 5.85
N ALA A 60 -0.16 -10.93 5.81
CA ALA A 60 -1.02 -11.72 4.94
C ALA A 60 -2.52 -11.56 5.28
N GLY A 61 -2.86 -11.45 6.57
CA GLY A 61 -4.22 -11.13 7.01
C GLY A 61 -4.68 -9.77 6.51
N LEU A 62 -3.84 -8.74 6.64
CA LEU A 62 -4.11 -7.39 6.14
C LEU A 62 -4.29 -7.37 4.62
N ALA A 63 -3.44 -8.07 3.87
CA ALA A 63 -3.55 -8.18 2.40
C ALA A 63 -4.90 -8.75 1.97
N ARG A 64 -5.41 -9.77 2.67
CA ARG A 64 -6.72 -10.39 2.40
C ARG A 64 -7.89 -9.42 2.55
N HIS A 65 -7.72 -8.35 3.32
CA HIS A 65 -8.74 -7.32 3.51
C HIS A 65 -8.53 -6.07 2.62
N GLY A 66 -7.60 -6.15 1.66
CA GLY A 66 -7.41 -5.12 0.63
C GLY A 66 -6.36 -4.06 0.98
N VAL A 67 -5.61 -4.25 2.06
CA VAL A 67 -4.45 -3.39 2.40
C VAL A 67 -3.31 -3.67 1.42
N ASP A 68 -2.74 -2.63 0.84
CA ASP A 68 -1.54 -2.73 0.01
C ASP A 68 -0.30 -2.92 0.89
N ILE A 69 0.06 -4.17 1.15
CA ILE A 69 1.26 -4.51 1.92
C ILE A 69 2.54 -4.04 1.24
N GLY A 70 2.56 -3.97 -0.09
CA GLY A 70 3.69 -3.42 -0.84
C GLY A 70 3.91 -1.97 -0.46
N TYR A 71 2.85 -1.17 -0.43
CA TYR A 71 2.92 0.22 0.04
C TYR A 71 3.29 0.32 1.52
N VAL A 72 2.68 -0.48 2.40
CA VAL A 72 2.99 -0.46 3.84
C VAL A 72 4.48 -0.71 4.09
N LEU A 73 5.08 -1.69 3.40
CA LEU A 73 6.49 -2.04 3.55
C LEU A 73 7.44 -1.05 2.86
N SER A 74 7.15 -0.66 1.62
CA SER A 74 8.10 0.07 0.78
C SER A 74 7.88 1.58 0.73
N GLY A 75 6.68 2.05 1.08
CA GLY A 75 6.24 3.42 0.82
C GLY A 75 5.98 3.75 -0.64
N VAL A 76 6.15 2.78 -1.55
CA VAL A 76 5.85 2.92 -2.97
C VAL A 76 4.45 2.39 -3.20
N SER A 77 3.52 3.27 -3.57
CA SER A 77 2.12 2.89 -3.76
C SER A 77 2.00 2.08 -5.05
N THR A 78 1.59 0.82 -4.94
CA THR A 78 1.22 0.06 -6.14
C THR A 78 -0.16 0.48 -6.65
N THR A 79 -0.87 1.33 -5.90
CA THR A 79 -2.18 1.83 -6.32
C THR A 79 -2.01 2.73 -7.53
N GLU A 80 -1.09 3.70 -7.53
CA GLU A 80 -0.85 4.57 -8.69
C GLU A 80 -0.46 3.76 -9.93
N GLU A 81 0.41 2.76 -9.77
CA GLU A 81 0.77 1.85 -10.86
C GLU A 81 -0.43 1.03 -11.35
N ARG A 82 -1.29 0.53 -10.45
CA ARG A 82 -2.51 -0.20 -10.83
C ARG A 82 -3.55 0.69 -11.49
N GLU A 83 -3.70 1.93 -11.05
CA GLU A 83 -4.62 2.91 -11.63
C GLU A 83 -4.14 3.33 -13.01
N PHE A 84 -2.85 3.61 -13.15
CA PHE A 84 -2.19 3.85 -14.43
C PHE A 84 -2.36 2.64 -15.38
N MET A 85 -2.10 1.42 -14.90
CA MET A 85 -2.25 0.20 -15.72
C MET A 85 -3.72 -0.09 -16.07
N ARG A 86 -4.68 0.28 -15.22
CA ARG A 86 -6.11 0.18 -15.49
C ARG A 86 -6.52 1.19 -16.57
N GLU A 87 -6.16 2.45 -16.39
CA GLU A 87 -6.42 3.53 -17.34
C GLU A 87 -5.75 3.25 -18.69
N PHE A 88 -4.51 2.76 -18.69
CA PHE A 88 -3.80 2.34 -19.91
C PHE A 88 -4.53 1.20 -20.64
N LYS A 89 -5.02 0.19 -19.91
CA LYS A 89 -5.81 -0.91 -20.49
C LYS A 89 -7.18 -0.46 -21.02
N GLU A 90 -7.77 0.57 -20.42
CA GLU A 90 -9.07 1.14 -20.79
C GLU A 90 -8.94 2.20 -21.90
N SER A 91 -7.75 2.78 -22.08
CA SER A 91 -7.45 3.69 -23.18
C SER A 91 -7.47 2.95 -24.53
N ARG A 92 -8.14 3.55 -25.52
CA ARG A 92 -8.42 2.93 -26.83
C ARG A 92 -7.16 2.49 -27.58
N PRO A 93 -7.27 1.48 -28.48
CA PRO A 93 -6.16 0.83 -29.18
C PRO A 93 -5.32 1.71 -30.11
N ILE A 94 -5.61 3.01 -30.27
CA ILE A 94 -4.82 3.91 -31.13
C ILE A 94 -3.43 4.18 -30.51
N ALA A 95 -3.31 4.25 -29.19
CA ALA A 95 -2.01 4.39 -28.52
C ALA A 95 -1.20 3.07 -28.56
N GLN A 96 -1.90 1.91 -28.50
CA GLN A 96 -1.27 0.59 -28.60
C GLN A 96 -0.85 0.26 -30.04
N LEU A 97 -1.66 0.63 -31.06
CA LEU A 97 -1.29 0.49 -32.47
C LEU A 97 -0.07 1.35 -32.83
N ALA A 98 -0.03 2.61 -32.37
CA ALA A 98 1.11 3.49 -32.64
C ALA A 98 2.41 2.99 -32.00
N ALA A 99 2.34 2.40 -30.80
CA ALA A 99 3.51 1.82 -30.13
C ALA A 99 4.00 0.54 -30.82
N THR A 100 3.11 -0.29 -31.37
CA THR A 100 3.50 -1.47 -32.15
C THR A 100 4.07 -1.10 -33.52
N ASP A 101 3.53 -0.07 -34.19
CA ASP A 101 4.05 0.39 -35.48
C ASP A 101 5.47 0.99 -35.33
N LEU A 102 5.73 1.74 -34.26
CA LEU A 102 7.06 2.28 -33.98
C LEU A 102 8.13 1.19 -33.69
N LEU A 103 7.74 0.09 -33.07
CA LEU A 103 8.61 -1.05 -32.79
C LEU A 103 8.82 -1.95 -34.02
N ALA A 104 7.86 -1.98 -34.94
CA ALA A 104 7.98 -2.69 -36.21
C ALA A 104 8.90 -1.97 -37.20
N ASP A 105 8.84 -0.63 -37.27
CA ASP A 105 9.72 0.18 -38.13
C ASP A 105 11.19 0.18 -37.67
N ALA A 106 11.46 -0.03 -36.38
CA ALA A 106 12.83 -0.15 -35.87
C ALA A 106 13.46 -1.54 -36.11
N ALA A 107 12.67 -2.52 -36.55
CA ALA A 107 13.09 -3.90 -36.80
C ALA A 107 13.22 -4.23 -38.30
N ALA A 108 12.94 -3.27 -39.19
CA ALA A 108 13.12 -3.35 -40.64
C ALA A 108 14.44 -2.67 -41.06
#